data_AF-A0A257ES09-F1
#
_entry.id   AF-A0A257ES09-F1
#
_cell.length_a   1.000
_cell.length_b   1.000
_cell.length_c   1.000
_cell.angle_alpha   90.00
_cell.angle_beta   90.00
_cell.angle_gamma   90.00
#
_symmetry.space_group_name_H-M   'P 1'
#
loop_
_entity.id
_entity.type
_entity.pdbx_description
1 polymer ?
#
loop_
_entity_poly.entity_id
_entity_poly.type
_entity_poly.pdbx_seq_one_letter_code
_entity_poly.pdbx_strand_id
1 'polypeptide(L)'
;MAAVSAISGFFADASYIRAELELARDYLPADSYTLISQQVEALLALNNNDLGLATILSLTLALWSARAGSAALMRALNAIHGLPNRWGHWHQLRALVLTGVMVGLALAGMIAGIAVPLALGFLPLGPFAALALEGAQILFALGFVAIGMALMYRLGLNREVYHPLFTRGVLVAVVIWVAASRGFVIYLNNFDAYNRIYGSIGAVVALLFWLYLSGYAVLLGAAVDAARARAKARLRRP
;
A
#
# COMPACT_ATOMS: atom_id res chain seq x y z
N MET A 1 -5.15 20.07 -20.77
CA MET A 1 -5.15 18.99 -21.79
C MET A 1 -5.02 17.59 -21.18
N ALA A 2 -4.15 17.34 -20.19
CA ALA A 2 -4.02 16.01 -19.53
C ALA A 2 -5.25 15.55 -18.71
N ALA A 3 -6.10 16.48 -18.25
CA ALA A 3 -7.34 16.14 -17.56
C ALA A 3 -8.44 15.64 -18.52
N VAL A 4 -8.39 16.03 -19.80
CA VAL A 4 -9.27 15.51 -20.84
C VAL A 4 -8.84 14.10 -21.23
N SER A 5 -7.52 13.82 -21.31
CA SER A 5 -6.99 12.48 -21.61
C SER A 5 -7.20 11.45 -20.48
N ALA A 6 -7.21 11.86 -19.23
CA ALA A 6 -7.54 10.99 -18.10
C ALA A 6 -9.02 10.54 -18.07
N ILE A 7 -9.93 11.32 -18.68
CA ILE A 7 -11.35 10.96 -18.83
C ILE A 7 -11.56 10.11 -20.11
N SER A 8 -10.78 10.35 -21.16
CA SER A 8 -10.81 9.56 -22.41
C SER A 8 -10.29 8.13 -22.26
N GLY A 9 -9.35 7.87 -21.34
CA GLY A 9 -8.81 6.52 -21.07
C GLY A 9 -9.80 5.53 -20.44
N PHE A 10 -10.91 6.02 -19.88
CA PHE A 10 -11.99 5.17 -19.38
C PHE A 10 -12.85 4.58 -20.53
N PHE A 11 -12.69 5.10 -21.76
CA PHE A 11 -13.33 4.65 -23.02
C PHE A 11 -12.29 4.39 -24.12
N ALA A 12 -11.08 3.92 -23.77
CA ALA A 12 -9.93 3.83 -24.68
C ALA A 12 -10.19 2.89 -25.88
N ASP A 13 -10.53 3.50 -27.00
CA ASP A 13 -10.61 2.87 -28.31
C ASP A 13 -9.19 2.43 -28.74
N ALA A 14 -9.07 1.22 -29.28
CA ALA A 14 -7.77 0.62 -29.66
C ALA A 14 -6.98 1.49 -30.65
N SER A 15 -7.69 2.36 -31.38
CA SER A 15 -7.16 3.36 -32.30
C SER A 15 -6.32 4.44 -31.61
N TYR A 16 -6.72 4.91 -30.43
CA TYR A 16 -6.01 5.98 -29.70
C TYR A 16 -4.68 5.47 -29.12
N ILE A 17 -4.69 4.26 -28.54
CA ILE A 17 -3.50 3.62 -27.98
C ILE A 17 -2.46 3.35 -29.07
N ARG A 18 -2.89 2.91 -30.27
CA ARG A 18 -2.00 2.72 -31.42
C ARG A 18 -1.39 4.02 -31.92
N ALA A 19 -2.18 5.09 -32.00
CA ALA A 19 -1.69 6.40 -32.46
C ALA A 19 -0.63 6.98 -31.51
N GLU A 20 -0.81 6.83 -30.19
CA GLU A 20 0.16 7.30 -29.20
C GLU A 20 1.42 6.42 -29.16
N LEU A 21 1.28 5.11 -29.43
CA LEU A 21 2.41 4.22 -29.58
C LEU A 21 3.26 4.56 -30.80
N GLU A 22 2.65 4.87 -31.95
CA GLU A 22 3.40 5.28 -33.15
C GLU A 22 4.20 6.56 -32.93
N LEU A 23 3.67 7.53 -32.19
CA LEU A 23 4.41 8.74 -31.81
C LEU A 23 5.63 8.45 -30.93
N ALA A 24 5.60 7.36 -30.15
CA ALA A 24 6.71 6.94 -29.31
C ALA A 24 7.82 6.20 -30.07
N ARG A 25 7.58 5.78 -31.33
CA ARG A 25 8.53 5.03 -32.17
C ARG A 25 9.83 5.80 -32.40
N ASP A 26 9.74 7.12 -32.56
CA ASP A 26 10.89 7.99 -32.83
C ASP A 26 11.75 8.26 -31.59
N TYR A 27 11.24 7.92 -30.40
CA TYR A 27 11.92 8.18 -29.12
C TYR A 27 12.41 6.91 -28.42
N LEU A 28 12.08 5.72 -28.94
CA LEU A 28 12.44 4.43 -28.36
C LEU A 28 13.36 3.64 -29.28
N PRO A 29 14.40 2.97 -28.74
CA PRO A 29 15.17 1.98 -29.49
C PRO A 29 14.26 0.88 -30.06
N ALA A 30 14.59 0.39 -31.27
CA ALA A 30 13.72 -0.52 -32.02
C ALA A 30 13.31 -1.79 -31.23
N ASP A 31 14.20 -2.34 -30.41
CA ASP A 31 13.93 -3.54 -29.60
C ASP A 31 12.95 -3.25 -28.44
N SER A 32 13.06 -2.08 -27.82
CA SER A 32 12.12 -1.65 -26.77
C SER A 32 10.74 -1.34 -27.35
N TYR A 33 10.70 -0.69 -28.53
CA TYR A 33 9.46 -0.39 -29.23
C TYR A 33 8.71 -1.67 -29.61
N THR A 34 9.41 -2.64 -30.21
CA THR A 34 8.81 -3.91 -30.64
C THR A 34 8.28 -4.73 -29.47
N LEU A 35 8.99 -4.77 -28.34
CA LEU A 35 8.55 -5.49 -27.15
C LEU A 35 7.30 -4.85 -26.52
N ILE A 36 7.25 -3.52 -26.46
CA ILE A 36 6.08 -2.78 -25.95
C ILE A 36 4.92 -2.90 -26.93
N SER A 37 5.14 -2.76 -28.24
CA SER A 37 4.08 -2.85 -29.25
C SER A 37 3.44 -4.22 -29.31
N GLN A 38 4.24 -5.28 -29.15
CA GLN A 38 3.73 -6.65 -29.08
C GLN A 38 2.89 -6.88 -27.83
N GLN A 39 3.29 -6.35 -26.67
CA GLN A 39 2.48 -6.44 -25.45
C GLN A 39 1.17 -5.66 -25.57
N VAL A 40 1.22 -4.44 -26.13
CA VAL A 40 0.03 -3.60 -26.34
C VAL A 40 -0.93 -4.26 -27.34
N GLU A 41 -0.43 -4.74 -28.48
CA GLU A 41 -1.28 -5.46 -29.45
C GLU A 41 -1.83 -6.77 -28.87
N ALA A 42 -1.05 -7.50 -28.07
CA ALA A 42 -1.57 -8.69 -27.37
C ALA A 42 -2.70 -8.34 -26.40
N LEU A 43 -2.64 -7.19 -25.73
CA LEU A 43 -3.70 -6.70 -24.84
C LEU A 43 -4.94 -6.22 -25.62
N LEU A 44 -4.75 -5.58 -26.77
CA LEU A 44 -5.84 -5.09 -27.64
C LEU A 44 -6.51 -6.22 -28.45
N ALA A 45 -5.78 -7.30 -28.74
CA ALA A 45 -6.29 -8.47 -29.45
C ALA A 45 -7.10 -9.41 -28.54
N LEU A 46 -7.02 -9.25 -27.22
CA LEU A 46 -7.89 -9.95 -26.29
C LEU A 46 -9.32 -9.39 -26.43
N ASN A 47 -10.28 -10.29 -26.60
CA ASN A 47 -11.69 -9.92 -26.71
C ASN A 47 -12.11 -9.18 -25.42
N ASN A 48 -12.90 -8.11 -25.49
CA ASN A 48 -13.34 -7.32 -24.32
C ASN A 48 -13.92 -8.19 -23.18
N ASN A 49 -14.52 -9.34 -23.54
CA ASN A 49 -15.08 -10.30 -22.60
C ASN A 49 -14.00 -11.13 -21.85
N ASP A 50 -12.90 -11.48 -22.53
CA ASP A 50 -11.78 -12.24 -21.94
C ASP A 50 -10.92 -11.35 -21.03
N LEU A 51 -10.76 -10.07 -21.38
CA LEU A 51 -10.15 -9.04 -20.53
C LEU A 51 -10.95 -8.82 -19.23
N GLY A 52 -12.28 -8.74 -19.34
CA GLY A 52 -13.16 -8.59 -18.19
C GLY A 52 -13.05 -9.77 -17.21
N LEU A 53 -13.12 -11.00 -17.73
CA LEU A 53 -13.00 -12.21 -16.91
C LEU A 53 -11.59 -12.36 -16.29
N ALA A 54 -10.53 -12.15 -17.06
CA ALA A 54 -9.16 -12.24 -16.55
C ALA A 54 -8.88 -11.20 -15.45
N THR A 55 -9.39 -9.98 -15.61
CA THR A 55 -9.27 -8.91 -14.61
C THR A 55 -10.02 -9.25 -13.33
N ILE A 56 -11.26 -9.73 -13.45
CA ILE A 56 -12.06 -10.13 -12.28
C ILE A 56 -11.39 -11.30 -11.55
N LEU A 57 -10.90 -12.31 -12.28
CA LEU A 57 -10.24 -13.47 -11.71
C LEU A 57 -8.93 -13.08 -11.00
N SER A 58 -8.08 -12.28 -11.64
CA SER A 58 -6.82 -11.83 -11.06
C SER A 58 -7.03 -10.93 -9.83
N LEU A 59 -7.99 -10.01 -9.89
CA LEU A 59 -8.33 -9.15 -8.74
C LEU A 59 -8.90 -9.97 -7.58
N THR A 60 -9.76 -10.96 -7.87
CA THR A 60 -10.31 -11.86 -6.85
C THR A 60 -9.20 -12.68 -6.20
N LEU A 61 -8.28 -13.22 -7.00
CA LEU A 61 -7.15 -14.00 -6.50
C LEU A 61 -6.19 -13.13 -5.66
N ALA A 62 -5.94 -11.89 -6.09
CA ALA A 62 -5.13 -10.93 -5.36
C ALA A 62 -5.78 -10.55 -4.02
N LEU A 63 -7.08 -10.24 -4.00
CA LEU A 63 -7.83 -9.94 -2.78
C LEU A 63 -7.89 -11.13 -1.83
N TRP A 64 -8.05 -12.34 -2.36
CA TRP A 64 -8.00 -13.57 -1.58
C TRP A 64 -6.64 -13.76 -0.90
N SER A 65 -5.56 -13.51 -1.65
CA SER A 65 -4.19 -13.60 -1.14
C SER A 65 -3.88 -12.52 -0.11
N ALA A 66 -4.28 -11.27 -0.37
CA ALA A 66 -4.10 -10.15 0.56
C ALA A 66 -4.84 -10.38 1.89
N ARG A 67 -6.04 -10.99 1.83
CA ARG A 67 -6.80 -11.38 3.03
C ARG A 67 -6.02 -12.30 3.96
N ALA A 68 -5.24 -13.23 3.43
CA ALA A 68 -4.45 -14.15 4.24
C ALA A 68 -3.40 -13.40 5.08
N GLY A 69 -2.78 -12.35 4.51
CA GLY A 69 -1.85 -11.46 5.21
C GLY A 69 -2.53 -10.71 6.37
N SER A 70 -3.68 -10.08 6.10
CA SER A 70 -4.48 -9.41 7.12
C SER A 70 -4.90 -10.37 8.24
N ALA A 71 -5.31 -11.59 7.92
CA ALA A 71 -5.67 -12.62 8.90
C ALA A 71 -4.48 -13.05 9.78
N ALA A 72 -3.28 -13.17 9.20
CA ALA A 72 -2.06 -13.45 9.96
C ALA A 72 -1.72 -12.31 10.94
N LEU A 73 -1.78 -11.06 10.47
CA LEU A 73 -1.58 -9.86 11.30
C LEU A 73 -2.58 -9.80 12.46
N MET A 74 -3.86 -10.05 12.21
CA MET A 74 -4.87 -10.09 13.27
C MET A 74 -4.56 -11.15 14.34
N ARG A 75 -4.15 -12.35 13.92
CA ARG A 75 -3.76 -13.43 14.86
C ARG A 75 -2.56 -13.00 15.71
N ALA A 76 -1.56 -12.39 15.11
CA ALA A 76 -0.38 -11.88 15.81
C ALA A 76 -0.74 -10.74 16.79
N LEU A 77 -1.58 -9.79 16.36
CA LEU A 77 -2.06 -8.70 17.22
C LEU A 77 -2.84 -9.22 18.44
N ASN A 78 -3.73 -10.19 18.24
CA ASN A 78 -4.46 -10.85 19.32
C ASN A 78 -3.51 -11.57 20.27
N ALA A 79 -2.53 -12.31 19.74
CA ALA A 79 -1.54 -13.01 20.56
C ALA A 79 -0.74 -12.05 21.46
N ILE A 80 -0.26 -10.92 20.91
CA ILE A 80 0.45 -9.89 21.66
C ILE A 80 -0.42 -9.31 22.80
N HIS A 81 -1.70 -9.06 22.51
CA HIS A 81 -2.64 -8.54 23.49
C HIS A 81 -3.21 -9.60 24.46
N GLY A 82 -2.88 -10.89 24.27
CA GLY A 82 -3.44 -11.99 25.05
C GLY A 82 -4.95 -12.18 24.82
N LEU A 83 -5.45 -11.81 23.64
CA LEU A 83 -6.86 -11.92 23.26
C LEU A 83 -7.10 -13.23 22.50
N PRO A 84 -8.27 -13.88 22.68
CA PRO A 84 -8.63 -15.05 21.90
C PRO A 84 -8.90 -14.66 20.43
N ASN A 85 -8.54 -15.55 19.51
CA ASN A 85 -8.90 -15.37 18.11
C ASN A 85 -10.41 -15.57 17.89
N ARG A 86 -10.97 -14.83 16.93
CA ARG A 86 -12.36 -14.99 16.48
C ARG A 86 -12.56 -16.39 15.89
N TRP A 87 -13.75 -16.95 16.06
CA TRP A 87 -14.05 -18.31 15.62
C TRP A 87 -14.38 -18.36 14.11
N GLY A 88 -13.80 -19.34 13.41
CA GLY A 88 -14.19 -19.77 12.07
C GLY A 88 -14.36 -18.65 11.04
N HIS A 89 -15.54 -18.60 10.40
CA HIS A 89 -15.88 -17.67 9.32
C HIS A 89 -15.92 -16.19 9.76
N TRP A 90 -16.17 -15.89 11.04
CA TRP A 90 -16.14 -14.51 11.54
C TRP A 90 -14.74 -13.90 11.52
N HIS A 91 -13.71 -14.70 11.80
CA HIS A 91 -12.32 -14.26 11.62
C HIS A 91 -12.05 -13.89 10.17
N GLN A 92 -12.56 -14.71 9.25
CA GLN A 92 -12.34 -14.58 7.82
C GLN A 92 -13.08 -13.38 7.21
N LEU A 93 -14.31 -13.12 7.65
CA LEU A 93 -15.06 -11.93 7.27
C LEU A 93 -14.37 -10.65 7.77
N ARG A 94 -13.90 -10.64 9.02
CA ARG A 94 -13.15 -9.49 9.56
C ARG A 94 -11.82 -9.27 8.83
N ALA A 95 -11.14 -10.34 8.42
CA ALA A 95 -9.93 -10.25 7.60
C ALA A 95 -10.23 -9.61 6.24
N LEU A 96 -11.34 -10.00 5.61
CA LEU A 96 -11.77 -9.43 4.33
C LEU A 96 -12.10 -7.94 4.47
N VAL A 97 -12.87 -7.57 5.49
CA VAL A 97 -13.20 -6.16 5.78
C VAL A 97 -11.94 -5.34 6.01
N LEU A 98 -11.03 -5.82 6.85
CA LEU A 98 -9.76 -5.15 7.12
C LEU A 98 -8.93 -4.99 5.84
N THR A 99 -8.88 -6.04 5.00
CA THR A 99 -8.18 -5.97 3.71
C THR A 99 -8.81 -4.93 2.79
N GLY A 100 -10.14 -4.91 2.67
CA GLY A 100 -10.86 -3.90 1.89
C GLY A 100 -10.61 -2.47 2.40
N VAL A 101 -10.57 -2.27 3.72
CA VAL A 101 -10.23 -0.98 4.33
C VAL A 101 -8.78 -0.58 4.02
N MET A 102 -7.83 -1.50 4.12
CA MET A 102 -6.42 -1.22 3.79
C MET A 102 -6.22 -0.93 2.30
N VAL A 103 -6.90 -1.67 1.41
CA VAL A 103 -6.89 -1.41 -0.04
C VAL A 103 -7.52 -0.05 -0.33
N GLY A 104 -8.69 0.25 0.24
CA GLY A 104 -9.35 1.55 0.07
C GLY A 104 -8.49 2.71 0.57
N LEU A 105 -7.80 2.52 1.70
CA LEU A 105 -6.87 3.50 2.24
C LEU A 105 -5.64 3.70 1.33
N ALA A 106 -5.08 2.61 0.78
CA ALA A 106 -3.98 2.69 -0.17
C ALA A 106 -4.39 3.44 -1.44
N LEU A 107 -5.56 3.12 -2.01
CA LEU A 107 -6.12 3.82 -3.17
C LEU A 107 -6.37 5.30 -2.88
N ALA A 108 -6.96 5.62 -1.73
CA ALA A 108 -7.16 7.00 -1.31
C ALA A 108 -5.82 7.74 -1.16
N GLY A 109 -4.78 7.07 -0.66
CA GLY A 109 -3.42 7.61 -0.57
C GLY A 109 -2.82 7.88 -1.95
N MET A 110 -3.01 6.97 -2.93
CA MET A 110 -2.56 7.17 -4.31
C MET A 110 -3.26 8.36 -4.96
N ILE A 111 -4.58 8.47 -4.80
CA ILE A 111 -5.37 9.61 -5.30
C ILE A 111 -4.89 10.90 -4.63
N ALA A 112 -4.70 10.90 -3.31
CA ALA A 112 -4.22 12.06 -2.57
C ALA A 112 -2.81 12.48 -3.02
N GLY A 113 -1.94 11.53 -3.35
CA GLY A 113 -0.59 11.80 -3.87
C GLY A 113 -0.59 12.62 -5.17
N ILE A 114 -1.64 12.51 -5.98
CA ILE A 114 -1.83 13.27 -7.22
C ILE A 114 -2.65 14.55 -6.96
N ALA A 115 -3.73 14.43 -6.18
CA ALA A 115 -4.68 15.51 -5.94
C ALA A 115 -4.09 16.64 -5.08
N VAL A 116 -3.28 16.33 -4.07
CA VAL A 116 -2.71 17.33 -3.15
C VAL A 116 -1.76 18.29 -3.89
N PRO A 117 -0.78 17.83 -4.69
CA PRO A 117 0.06 18.73 -5.48
C PRO A 117 -0.73 19.56 -6.48
N LEU A 118 -1.72 18.95 -7.13
CA LEU A 118 -2.58 19.64 -8.09
C LEU A 118 -3.36 20.77 -7.42
N ALA A 119 -3.97 20.52 -6.25
CA ALA A 119 -4.72 21.51 -5.50
C ALA A 119 -3.83 22.66 -4.99
N LEU A 120 -2.65 22.35 -4.47
CA LEU A 120 -1.69 23.34 -3.97
C LEU A 120 -1.08 24.18 -5.10
N GLY A 121 -0.97 23.63 -6.31
CA GLY A 121 -0.49 24.35 -7.49
C GLY A 121 -1.39 25.51 -7.94
N PHE A 122 -2.69 25.50 -7.57
CA PHE A 122 -3.60 26.62 -7.81
C PHE A 122 -3.48 27.75 -6.79
N LEU A 123 -2.73 27.54 -5.71
CA LEU A 123 -2.60 28.50 -4.63
C LEU A 123 -1.32 29.35 -4.87
N PRO A 124 -1.40 30.69 -4.87
CA PRO A 124 -0.24 31.56 -5.11
C PRO A 124 0.68 31.58 -3.88
N LEU A 125 1.42 30.49 -3.68
CA LEU A 125 2.32 30.27 -2.54
C LEU A 125 3.69 30.93 -2.69
N GLY A 126 3.93 31.61 -3.81
CA GLY A 126 5.16 32.36 -4.08
C GLY A 126 6.43 31.50 -3.98
N PRO A 127 7.56 32.04 -3.49
CA PRO A 127 8.83 31.32 -3.43
C PRO A 127 8.86 30.15 -2.45
N PHE A 128 7.88 30.05 -1.53
CA PHE A 128 7.77 28.95 -0.57
C PHE A 128 6.91 27.79 -1.07
N ALA A 129 6.37 27.86 -2.28
CA ALA A 129 5.48 26.85 -2.84
C ALA A 129 6.11 25.44 -2.85
N ALA A 130 7.38 25.33 -3.24
CA ALA A 130 8.07 24.04 -3.30
C ALA A 130 8.25 23.40 -1.91
N LEU A 131 8.68 24.19 -0.92
CA LEU A 131 8.83 23.73 0.46
C LEU A 131 7.49 23.32 1.08
N ALA A 132 6.44 24.12 0.85
CA ALA A 132 5.10 23.83 1.33
C ALA A 132 4.55 22.54 0.70
N LEU A 133 4.82 22.31 -0.59
CA LEU A 133 4.41 21.11 -1.30
C LEU A 133 5.11 19.85 -0.77
N GLU A 134 6.43 19.90 -0.62
CA GLU A 134 7.22 18.79 -0.07
C GLU A 134 6.75 18.45 1.35
N GLY A 135 6.61 19.46 2.21
CA GLY A 135 6.11 19.29 3.57
C GLY A 135 4.71 18.69 3.61
N ALA A 136 3.79 19.17 2.76
CA ALA A 136 2.44 18.64 2.66
C ALA A 136 2.46 17.16 2.25
N GLN A 137 3.19 16.80 1.20
CA GLN A 137 3.29 15.41 0.73
C GLN A 137 3.78 14.46 1.83
N ILE A 138 4.82 14.84 2.56
CA ILE A 138 5.37 14.03 3.65
C ILE A 138 4.33 13.89 4.77
N LEU A 139 3.67 14.99 5.17
CA LEU A 139 2.65 14.97 6.22
C LEU A 139 1.45 14.10 5.82
N PHE A 140 0.96 14.19 4.59
CA PHE A 140 -0.12 13.34 4.09
C PHE A 140 0.31 11.87 4.07
N ALA A 141 1.49 11.56 3.54
CA ALA A 141 1.99 10.19 3.51
C ALA A 141 2.08 9.59 4.93
N LEU A 142 2.66 10.33 5.88
CA LEU A 142 2.71 9.91 7.29
C LEU A 142 1.32 9.78 7.91
N GLY A 143 0.39 10.68 7.58
CA GLY A 143 -0.99 10.63 8.02
C GLY A 143 -1.70 9.35 7.56
N PHE A 144 -1.56 8.99 6.28
CA PHE A 144 -2.12 7.75 5.72
C PHE A 144 -1.54 6.50 6.40
N VAL A 145 -0.22 6.45 6.60
CA VAL A 145 0.43 5.34 7.31
C VAL A 145 -0.07 5.23 8.76
N ALA A 146 -0.15 6.36 9.47
CA ALA A 146 -0.62 6.40 10.85
C ALA A 146 -2.09 5.96 10.96
N ILE A 147 -2.96 6.42 10.06
CA ILE A 147 -4.37 6.00 9.97
C ILE A 147 -4.45 4.51 9.64
N GLY A 148 -3.63 4.01 8.73
CA GLY A 148 -3.58 2.59 8.37
C GLY A 148 -3.24 1.70 9.57
N MET A 149 -2.20 2.06 10.32
CA MET A 149 -1.81 1.37 11.54
C MET A 149 -2.87 1.48 12.64
N ALA A 150 -3.48 2.65 12.82
CA ALA A 150 -4.57 2.86 13.77
C ALA A 150 -5.79 1.96 13.46
N LEU A 151 -6.19 1.91 12.19
CA LEU A 151 -7.30 1.06 11.72
C LEU A 151 -6.94 -0.42 11.84
N MET A 152 -5.70 -0.80 11.54
CA MET A 152 -5.20 -2.16 11.72
C MET A 152 -5.32 -2.61 13.18
N TYR A 153 -4.90 -1.77 14.14
CA TYR A 153 -5.04 -2.09 15.57
C TYR A 153 -6.50 -2.13 16.01
N ARG A 154 -7.31 -1.17 15.57
CA ARG A 154 -8.71 -1.06 15.99
C ARG A 154 -9.58 -2.19 15.44
N LEU A 155 -9.44 -2.53 14.16
CA LEU A 155 -10.24 -3.55 13.50
C LEU A 155 -9.64 -4.96 13.70
N GLY A 156 -8.32 -5.05 13.84
CA GLY A 156 -7.62 -6.32 13.96
C GLY A 156 -7.83 -6.99 15.32
N LEU A 157 -7.79 -6.23 16.42
CA LEU A 157 -7.96 -6.76 17.77
C LEU A 157 -9.37 -7.32 17.98
N ASN A 158 -9.47 -8.51 18.58
CA ASN A 158 -10.72 -9.12 19.02
C ASN A 158 -11.08 -8.67 20.44
N ARG A 159 -11.52 -7.41 20.57
CA ARG A 159 -11.88 -6.80 21.85
C ARG A 159 -13.24 -6.11 21.78
N GLU A 160 -14.03 -6.23 22.83
CA GLU A 160 -15.35 -5.56 22.96
C GLU A 160 -15.22 -4.07 23.32
N VAL A 161 -14.12 -3.68 23.98
CA VAL A 161 -13.87 -2.31 24.41
C VAL A 161 -13.20 -1.49 23.31
N TYR A 162 -13.67 -0.26 23.14
CA TYR A 162 -13.13 0.73 22.20
C TYR A 162 -11.62 0.93 22.37
N HIS A 163 -10.85 0.64 21.32
CA HIS A 163 -9.43 1.01 21.24
C HIS A 163 -9.32 2.42 20.63
N PRO A 164 -8.63 3.38 21.29
CA PRO A 164 -8.39 4.68 20.69
C PRO A 164 -7.66 4.52 19.35
N LEU A 165 -7.99 5.38 18.36
CA LEU A 165 -7.31 5.35 17.06
C LEU A 165 -5.82 5.67 17.21
N PHE A 166 -5.51 6.77 17.89
CA PHE A 166 -4.14 7.23 18.05
C PHE A 166 -3.63 6.84 19.44
N THR A 167 -2.85 5.76 19.46
CA THR A 167 -2.16 5.29 20.67
C THR A 167 -0.67 5.55 20.60
N ARG A 168 0.02 5.41 21.73
CA ARG A 168 1.49 5.52 21.75
C ARG A 168 2.14 4.37 20.96
N GLY A 169 1.49 3.20 20.91
CA GLY A 169 1.92 2.09 20.07
C GLY A 169 1.86 2.41 18.58
N VAL A 170 0.80 3.09 18.09
CA VAL A 170 0.73 3.55 16.70
C VAL A 170 1.88 4.51 16.38
N LEU A 171 2.16 5.47 17.26
CA LEU A 171 3.29 6.39 17.07
C LEU A 171 4.63 5.63 16.97
N VAL A 172 4.86 4.66 17.86
CA VAL A 172 6.07 3.83 17.83
C VAL A 172 6.14 3.00 16.54
N ALA A 173 5.03 2.39 16.12
CA ALA A 173 4.97 1.62 14.87
C ALA A 173 5.31 2.49 13.66
N VAL A 174 4.75 3.70 13.57
CA VAL A 174 5.04 4.64 12.47
C VAL A 174 6.52 5.01 12.46
N VAL A 175 7.10 5.35 13.61
CA VAL A 175 8.53 5.72 13.70
C VAL A 175 9.43 4.55 13.27
N ILE A 176 9.18 3.34 13.78
CA ILE A 176 9.95 2.14 13.42
C ILE A 176 9.77 1.85 11.93
N TRP A 177 8.55 1.95 11.41
CA TRP A 177 8.26 1.67 10.01
C TRP A 177 8.94 2.66 9.07
N VAL A 178 8.96 3.95 9.41
CA VAL A 178 9.68 4.98 8.63
C VAL A 178 11.19 4.71 8.68
N ALA A 179 11.74 4.40 9.85
CA ALA A 179 13.15 4.06 9.99
C ALA A 179 13.52 2.81 9.18
N ALA A 180 12.73 1.74 9.29
CA ALA A 180 12.90 0.52 8.51
C ALA A 180 12.77 0.78 7.01
N SER A 181 11.82 1.64 6.62
CA SER A 181 11.60 2.03 5.23
C SER A 181 12.82 2.73 4.63
N ARG A 182 13.36 3.71 5.35
CA ARG A 182 14.56 4.44 4.93
C ARG A 182 15.78 3.53 4.91
N GLY A 183 15.95 2.69 5.94
CA GLY A 183 17.03 1.71 6.00
C GLY A 183 17.01 0.71 4.83
N PHE A 184 15.82 0.26 4.43
CA PHE A 184 15.69 -0.64 3.30
C PHE A 184 15.96 0.02 1.95
N VAL A 185 15.62 1.31 1.77
CA VAL A 185 16.04 2.06 0.57
C VAL A 185 17.57 2.11 0.48
N ILE A 186 18.25 2.39 1.59
CA ILE A 186 19.72 2.39 1.65
C ILE A 186 20.27 0.99 1.32
N TYR A 187 19.66 -0.06 1.84
CA TYR A 187 20.04 -1.44 1.54
C TYR A 187 19.90 -1.77 0.04
N LEU A 188 18.78 -1.39 -0.58
CA LEU A 188 18.54 -1.63 -2.01
C LEU A 188 19.52 -0.88 -2.92
N ASN A 189 19.92 0.33 -2.56
CA ASN A 189 20.91 1.10 -3.32
C ASN A 189 22.29 0.42 -3.36
N ASN A 190 22.59 -0.46 -2.41
CA ASN A 190 23.83 -1.24 -2.40
C ASN A 190 23.67 -2.61 -3.08
N PHE A 191 22.47 -2.96 -3.55
CA PHE A 191 22.08 -4.30 -4.00
C PHE A 191 22.21 -4.54 -5.52
N ASP A 192 22.70 -3.54 -6.27
CA ASP A 192 22.80 -3.57 -7.74
C ASP A 192 23.62 -4.75 -8.30
N ALA A 193 24.63 -5.21 -7.56
CA ALA A 193 25.42 -6.38 -7.97
C ALA A 193 24.65 -7.70 -7.85
N TYR A 194 23.77 -7.84 -6.85
CA TYR A 194 23.01 -9.06 -6.60
C TYR A 194 21.79 -9.16 -7.54
N ASN A 195 21.15 -8.03 -7.86
CA ASN A 195 20.04 -7.96 -8.80
C ASN A 195 20.43 -8.39 -10.23
N ARG A 196 21.69 -8.15 -10.64
CA ARG A 196 22.23 -8.60 -11.94
C ARG A 196 22.26 -10.12 -12.10
N ILE A 197 22.43 -10.86 -11.00
CA ILE A 197 22.55 -12.32 -11.02
C ILE A 197 21.18 -12.99 -10.82
N TYR A 198 20.36 -12.45 -9.93
CA TYR A 198 19.09 -13.07 -9.52
C TYR A 198 17.84 -12.49 -10.19
N GLY A 199 17.97 -11.37 -10.92
CA GLY A 199 16.88 -10.76 -11.69
C GLY A 199 15.56 -10.67 -10.92
N SER A 200 14.51 -11.27 -11.48
CA SER A 200 13.15 -11.26 -10.89
C SER A 200 13.06 -11.91 -9.51
N ILE A 201 13.90 -12.89 -9.18
CA ILE A 201 13.91 -13.54 -7.86
C ILE A 201 14.39 -12.56 -6.78
N GLY A 202 15.38 -11.72 -7.10
CA GLY A 202 15.88 -10.68 -6.21
C GLY A 202 14.78 -9.68 -5.82
N ALA A 203 13.95 -9.28 -6.78
CA ALA A 203 12.81 -8.39 -6.54
C ALA A 203 11.77 -9.01 -5.60
N VAL A 204 11.44 -10.29 -5.76
CA VAL A 204 10.49 -10.99 -4.88
C VAL A 204 11.04 -11.09 -3.45
N VAL A 205 12.32 -11.45 -3.29
CA VAL A 205 12.96 -11.54 -1.97
C VAL A 205 13.02 -10.18 -1.29
N ALA A 206 13.35 -9.12 -2.02
CA ALA A 206 13.33 -7.76 -1.52
C ALA A 206 11.93 -7.36 -1.02
N LEU A 207 10.89 -7.66 -1.79
CA LEU A 207 9.50 -7.41 -1.40
C LEU A 207 9.11 -8.19 -0.14
N LEU A 208 9.46 -9.47 -0.05
CA LEU A 208 9.19 -10.30 1.13
C LEU A 208 9.91 -9.76 2.37
N PHE A 209 11.15 -9.33 2.24
CA PHE A 209 11.91 -8.72 3.33
C PHE A 209 11.31 -7.39 3.79
N TRP A 210 10.85 -6.56 2.84
CA TRP A 210 10.13 -5.33 3.16
C TRP A 210 8.82 -5.60 3.92
N LEU A 211 8.04 -6.57 3.46
CA LEU A 211 6.79 -6.99 4.14
C LEU A 211 7.08 -7.54 5.54
N TYR A 212 8.18 -8.27 5.70
CA TYR A 212 8.63 -8.77 7.00
C TYR A 212 8.96 -7.62 7.97
N LEU A 213 9.79 -6.65 7.55
CA LEU A 213 10.11 -5.47 8.36
C LEU A 213 8.86 -4.65 8.69
N SER A 214 7.96 -4.50 7.72
CA SER A 214 6.68 -3.81 7.91
C SER A 214 5.82 -4.50 8.97
N GLY A 215 5.69 -5.82 8.90
CA GLY A 215 5.00 -6.63 9.90
C GLY A 215 5.62 -6.45 11.29
N TYR A 216 6.94 -6.50 11.40
CA TYR A 216 7.66 -6.29 12.66
C TYR A 216 7.40 -4.91 13.26
N ALA A 217 7.46 -3.84 12.47
CA ALA A 217 7.17 -2.49 12.95
C ALA A 217 5.76 -2.38 13.56
N VAL A 218 4.77 -2.96 12.87
CA VAL A 218 3.37 -3.01 13.32
C VAL A 218 3.23 -3.84 14.60
N LEU A 219 3.92 -4.97 14.73
CA LEU A 219 3.84 -5.81 15.93
C LEU A 219 4.56 -5.20 17.14
N LEU A 220 5.70 -4.52 16.92
CA LEU A 220 6.43 -3.83 17.99
C LEU A 220 5.62 -2.68 18.59
N GLY A 221 4.94 -1.88 17.77
CA GLY A 221 4.03 -0.85 18.28
C GLY A 221 2.85 -1.46 19.07
N ALA A 222 2.31 -2.58 18.61
CA ALA A 222 1.24 -3.29 19.30
C ALA A 222 1.72 -3.84 20.66
N ALA A 223 2.97 -4.29 20.75
CA ALA A 223 3.57 -4.74 22.00
C ALA A 223 3.70 -3.60 23.02
N VAL A 224 4.03 -2.38 22.58
CA VAL A 224 4.05 -1.19 23.44
C VAL A 224 2.66 -0.89 23.98
N ASP A 225 1.62 -0.96 23.15
CA ASP A 225 0.24 -0.76 23.61
C ASP A 225 -0.20 -1.83 24.62
N ALA A 226 0.12 -3.10 24.35
CA ALA A 226 -0.16 -4.21 25.25
C ALA A 226 0.56 -4.03 26.60
N ALA A 227 1.84 -3.67 26.60
CA ALA A 227 2.63 -3.41 27.81
C ALA A 227 2.02 -2.27 28.65
N ARG A 228 1.63 -1.16 28.01
CA ARG A 228 0.98 -0.03 28.68
C ARG A 228 -0.37 -0.41 29.27
N ALA A 229 -1.18 -1.19 28.55
CA ALA A 229 -2.46 -1.67 29.05
C ALA A 229 -2.28 -2.58 30.29
N ARG A 230 -1.28 -3.47 30.26
CA ARG A 230 -0.93 -4.33 31.41
C ARG A 230 -0.44 -3.52 32.60
N ALA A 231 0.39 -2.50 32.40
CA ALA A 231 0.86 -1.61 33.47
C ALA A 231 -0.29 -0.85 34.14
N LYS A 232 -1.21 -0.29 33.34
CA LYS A 232 -2.40 0.40 33.87
C LYS A 232 -3.33 -0.53 34.65
N ALA A 233 -3.45 -1.79 34.22
CA ALA A 233 -4.24 -2.79 34.94
C ALA A 233 -3.63 -3.17 36.29
N ARG A 234 -2.29 -3.28 36.39
CA ARG A 234 -1.58 -3.55 37.65
C ARG A 234 -1.79 -2.44 38.69
N LEU A 235 -1.72 -1.17 38.27
CA LEU A 235 -1.93 -0.02 39.15
C LEU A 235 -3.36 0.14 39.68
N ARG A 236 -4.33 -0.55 39.07
CA ARG A 236 -5.75 -0.52 39.46
C ARG A 236 -6.16 -1.70 40.37
N ARG A 237 -5.25 -2.63 40.65
CA ARG A 237 -5.52 -3.71 41.60
C ARG A 237 -5.26 -3.18 43.02
N PRO A 238 -6.27 -3.20 43.91
CA PRO A 238 -6.13 -2.78 45.30
C PRO A 238 -5.17 -3.69 46.08
#